data_AF-A0A0R3VY52-F1
#
_entry.id   AF-A0A0R3VY52-F1
#
_cell.length_a   1.000
_cell.length_b   1.000
_cell.length_c   1.000
_cell.angle_alpha   90.00
_cell.angle_beta   90.00
_cell.angle_gamma   90.00
#
_symmetry.space_group_name_H-M   'P 1'
#
loop_
_entity.id
_entity.type
_entity.pdbx_description
1 polymer ?
#
loop_
_entity_poly.entity_id
_entity_poly.type
_entity_poly.pdbx_seq_one_letter_code
_entity_poly.pdbx_strand_id
1 'polypeptide(L)'
;MESSDAQAVEGDGLKLADAPEQMCLVEVDGLNSATSMGALLASEGRRGKTEWLVVYVRGSTTAILFLPRETRCHSLVRRLTVCMEWLEAAGMSQILVALPAGEETLFKNLLFLGFSRVSKMVMANQLPNWCGGYTLLITDFTEI
;
A
#
# COMPACT_ATOMS: atom_id res chain seq x y z
N MET A 1 -0.83 31.87 -36.79
CA MET A 1 -0.61 32.27 -35.39
C MET A 1 -1.35 31.26 -34.56
N GLU A 2 -0.58 30.53 -33.77
CA GLU A 2 -0.87 29.22 -33.17
C GLU A 2 -2.19 29.12 -32.39
N SER A 3 -2.82 27.96 -32.50
CA SER A 3 -3.53 27.36 -31.35
C SER A 3 -3.18 25.87 -31.37
N SER A 4 -2.04 25.55 -30.74
CA SER A 4 -1.72 24.18 -30.35
C SER A 4 -2.60 23.82 -29.16
N ASP A 5 -3.67 23.08 -29.41
CA ASP A 5 -4.35 22.34 -28.34
C ASP A 5 -3.39 21.24 -27.87
N ALA A 6 -2.65 21.55 -26.81
CA ALA A 6 -1.95 20.56 -26.03
C ALA A 6 -3.02 19.66 -25.38
N GLN A 7 -3.30 18.51 -25.99
CA GLN A 7 -3.93 17.39 -25.30
C GLN A 7 -3.06 17.09 -24.08
N ALA A 8 -3.55 17.47 -22.90
CA ALA A 8 -3.04 16.98 -21.64
C ALA A 8 -3.16 15.46 -21.69
N VAL A 9 -2.01 14.80 -21.75
CA VAL A 9 -1.89 13.37 -21.50
C VAL A 9 -2.50 13.17 -20.11
N GLU A 10 -3.69 12.58 -20.04
CA GLU A 10 -4.25 12.07 -18.80
C GLU A 10 -3.21 11.08 -18.29
N GLY A 11 -2.43 11.54 -17.30
CA GLY A 11 -1.51 10.69 -16.59
C GLY A 11 -2.31 9.53 -16.03
N ASP A 12 -1.81 8.33 -16.24
CA ASP A 12 -2.26 7.04 -15.75
C ASP A 12 -2.20 6.99 -14.21
N GLY A 13 -2.92 7.91 -13.58
CA GLY A 13 -3.19 7.97 -12.16
C GLY A 13 -4.46 7.18 -11.94
N LEU A 14 -4.38 6.20 -11.06
CA LEU A 14 -5.53 5.40 -10.68
C LEU A 14 -6.70 6.32 -10.32
N LYS A 15 -7.91 5.99 -10.78
CA LYS A 15 -9.16 6.65 -10.36
C LYS A 15 -9.48 6.30 -8.89
N LEU A 16 -8.59 6.66 -7.96
CA LEU A 16 -8.67 6.41 -6.52
C LEU A 16 -9.41 7.54 -5.78
N ALA A 17 -10.28 8.27 -6.46
CA ALA A 17 -11.01 9.41 -5.89
C ALA A 17 -11.87 9.04 -4.66
N ASP A 18 -12.17 7.74 -4.47
CA ASP A 18 -13.02 7.22 -3.40
C ASP A 18 -12.23 6.43 -2.34
N ALA A 19 -11.01 6.85 -2.01
CA ALA A 19 -10.26 6.26 -0.90
C ALA A 19 -11.09 6.28 0.40
N PRO A 20 -11.23 5.16 1.12
CA PRO A 20 -11.91 5.13 2.40
C PRO A 20 -11.31 6.14 3.40
N GLU A 21 -12.14 6.75 4.25
CA GLU A 21 -11.76 7.85 5.17
C GLU A 21 -10.53 7.56 6.07
N GLN A 22 -10.17 6.29 6.26
CA GLN A 22 -9.08 5.85 7.12
C GLN A 22 -7.84 5.40 6.34
N MET A 23 -7.71 5.86 5.09
CA MET A 23 -6.62 5.54 4.18
C MET A 23 -5.93 6.82 3.71
N CYS A 24 -4.65 6.92 4.02
CA CYS A 24 -3.74 7.88 3.44
C CYS A 24 -3.10 7.24 2.21
N LEU A 25 -3.47 7.67 1.02
CA LEU A 25 -2.89 7.19 -0.22
C LEU A 25 -1.65 8.03 -0.59
N VAL A 26 -0.59 7.36 -1.02
CA VAL A 26 0.56 7.97 -1.68
C VAL A 26 0.86 7.24 -2.98
N GLU A 27 0.91 7.99 -4.07
CA GLU A 27 1.34 7.48 -5.37
C GLU A 27 2.82 7.77 -5.57
N VAL A 28 3.55 6.78 -6.09
CA VAL A 28 4.96 6.89 -6.42
C VAL A 28 5.26 6.28 -7.78
N ASP A 29 6.24 6.82 -8.49
CA ASP A 29 6.64 6.29 -9.82
C ASP A 29 7.56 5.05 -9.72
N GLY A 30 7.89 4.64 -8.49
CA GLY A 30 8.76 3.50 -8.20
C GLY A 30 9.22 3.52 -6.74
N LEU A 31 9.64 2.38 -6.19
CA LEU A 31 9.98 2.29 -4.76
C LEU A 31 11.43 2.67 -4.41
N ASN A 32 12.32 2.66 -5.40
CA ASN A 32 13.76 2.82 -5.22
C ASN A 32 14.28 4.26 -5.39
N SER A 33 13.39 5.23 -5.67
CA SER A 33 13.80 6.62 -5.89
C SER A 33 13.80 7.41 -4.58
N ALA A 34 14.73 8.36 -4.45
CA ALA A 34 14.78 9.29 -3.31
C ALA A 34 13.50 10.15 -3.22
N THR A 35 12.94 10.54 -4.37
CA THR A 35 11.69 11.29 -4.46
C THR A 35 10.52 10.50 -3.88
N SER A 36 10.39 9.24 -4.24
CA SER A 36 9.36 8.32 -3.74
C SER A 36 9.49 8.11 -2.23
N MET A 37 10.72 7.95 -1.75
CA MET A 37 10.99 7.83 -0.31
C MET A 37 10.63 9.12 0.42
N GLY A 38 10.93 10.29 -0.15
CA GLY A 38 10.51 11.59 0.38
C GLY A 38 8.99 11.73 0.46
N ALA A 39 8.27 11.33 -0.59
CA ALA A 39 6.81 11.34 -0.62
C ALA A 39 6.20 10.39 0.40
N LEU A 40 6.78 9.19 0.55
CA LEU A 40 6.35 8.19 1.53
C LEU A 40 6.56 8.69 2.96
N LEU A 41 7.73 9.24 3.28
CA LEU A 41 8.02 9.81 4.60
C LEU A 41 7.16 11.04 4.91
N ALA A 42 6.91 11.90 3.93
CA ALA A 42 6.02 13.04 4.10
C ALA A 42 4.56 12.61 4.35
N SER A 43 4.11 11.55 3.69
CA SER A 43 2.76 11.00 3.87
C SER A 43 2.62 10.27 5.20
N GLU A 44 3.62 9.45 5.55
CA GLU A 44 3.79 8.85 6.88
C GLU A 44 3.79 9.92 7.99
N GLY A 45 4.51 11.03 7.81
CA GLY A 45 4.56 12.12 8.79
C GLY A 45 3.24 12.86 8.97
N ARG A 46 2.42 12.95 7.92
CA ARG A 46 1.14 13.68 7.92
C ARG A 46 -0.07 12.83 8.32
N ARG A 47 -0.04 11.51 8.08
CA ARG A 47 -1.21 10.65 8.29
C ARG A 47 -1.65 10.63 9.75
N GLY A 48 -2.96 10.52 9.95
CA GLY A 48 -3.58 10.29 11.24
C GLY A 48 -3.11 8.97 11.86
N LYS A 49 -3.09 8.91 13.20
CA LYS A 49 -2.58 7.72 13.91
C LYS A 49 -3.38 6.45 13.66
N THR A 50 -4.65 6.61 13.28
CA THR A 50 -5.61 5.54 13.01
C THR A 50 -5.72 5.20 11.51
N GLU A 51 -5.00 5.93 10.66
CA GLU A 51 -5.02 5.78 9.21
C GLU A 51 -3.99 4.75 8.74
N TRP A 52 -4.40 3.95 7.77
CA TRP A 52 -3.48 3.13 6.97
C TRP A 52 -2.76 4.01 5.98
N LEU A 53 -1.50 3.68 5.66
CA LEU A 53 -0.85 4.25 4.49
C LEU A 53 -0.87 3.23 3.37
N VAL A 54 -1.40 3.66 2.23
CA VAL A 54 -1.49 2.88 1.00
C VAL A 54 -0.49 3.47 0.03
N VAL A 55 0.49 2.69 -0.37
CA VAL A 55 1.49 3.08 -1.36
C VAL A 55 1.14 2.41 -2.66
N TYR A 56 0.79 3.21 -3.66
CA TYR A 56 0.56 2.76 -5.02
C TYR A 56 1.78 3.07 -5.87
N VAL A 57 2.29 2.07 -6.60
CA VAL A 57 3.34 2.28 -7.61
C VAL A 57 2.67 2.45 -8.98
N ARG A 58 2.81 3.64 -9.58
CA ARG A 58 2.18 3.96 -10.87
C ARG A 58 2.56 2.99 -11.97
N GLY A 59 1.59 2.60 -12.78
CA GLY A 59 1.76 1.62 -13.85
C GLY A 59 1.94 0.18 -13.35
N SER A 60 1.77 -0.08 -12.05
CA SER A 60 1.73 -1.44 -11.50
C SER A 60 0.30 -1.82 -11.07
N THR A 61 0.11 -3.10 -10.73
CA THR A 61 -1.12 -3.65 -10.13
C THR A 61 -0.90 -4.04 -8.66
N THR A 62 0.13 -3.48 -8.02
CA THR A 62 0.54 -3.79 -6.65
C THR A 62 0.40 -2.58 -5.74
N ALA A 63 -0.24 -2.79 -4.59
CA ALA A 63 -0.30 -1.81 -3.50
C ALA A 63 0.42 -2.31 -2.25
N ILE A 64 1.04 -1.40 -1.49
CA ILE A 64 1.67 -1.70 -0.20
C ILE A 64 0.91 -0.99 0.92
N LEU A 65 0.48 -1.75 1.91
CA LEU A 65 -0.27 -1.30 3.07
C LEU A 65 0.61 -1.25 4.31
N PHE A 66 0.67 -0.09 4.95
CA PHE A 66 1.28 0.10 6.26
C PHE A 66 0.20 0.28 7.30
N LEU A 67 0.38 -0.41 8.43
CA LEU A 67 -0.58 -0.36 9.51
C LEU A 67 -0.73 1.05 10.09
N PRO A 68 -1.89 1.33 10.71
CA PRO A 68 -2.04 2.45 11.61
C PRO A 68 -1.02 2.40 12.74
N ARG A 69 -0.59 3.56 13.22
CA ARG A 69 0.33 3.67 14.36
C ARG A 69 -0.33 3.25 15.67
N GLU A 70 -1.65 3.37 15.74
CA GLU A 70 -2.45 2.93 16.87
C GLU A 70 -3.36 1.76 16.43
N THR A 71 -2.93 0.54 16.77
CA THR A 71 -3.62 -0.72 16.42
C THR A 71 -4.73 -1.11 17.41
N ARG A 72 -4.98 -0.29 18.46
CA ARG A 72 -6.01 -0.55 19.51
C ARG A 72 -7.46 -0.54 19.00
N CYS A 73 -7.67 -0.37 17.70
CA CYS A 73 -9.00 -0.48 17.10
C CYS A 73 -9.39 -1.94 16.90
N HIS A 74 -10.42 -2.39 17.61
CA HIS A 74 -11.09 -3.69 17.42
C HIS A 74 -11.59 -3.94 15.98
N SER A 75 -11.52 -2.96 15.09
CA SER A 75 -11.95 -3.03 13.70
C SER A 75 -10.81 -3.17 12.68
N LEU A 76 -9.58 -3.50 13.07
CA LEU A 76 -8.44 -3.53 12.13
C LEU A 76 -8.67 -4.50 10.96
N VAL A 77 -9.19 -5.70 11.23
CA VAL A 77 -9.53 -6.68 10.18
C VAL A 77 -10.63 -6.14 9.26
N ARG A 78 -11.70 -5.56 9.81
CA ARG A 78 -12.78 -4.95 9.01
C ARG A 78 -12.26 -3.83 8.11
N ARG A 79 -11.35 -2.99 8.61
CA ARG A 79 -10.73 -1.92 7.82
C ARG A 79 -9.85 -2.47 6.72
N LEU A 80 -9.12 -3.55 6.99
CA LEU A 80 -8.35 -4.24 5.97
C LEU A 80 -9.25 -4.81 4.88
N THR A 81 -10.37 -5.44 5.22
CA THR A 81 -11.34 -5.93 4.21
C THR A 81 -11.85 -4.79 3.32
N VAL A 82 -12.28 -3.67 3.91
CA VAL A 82 -12.72 -2.48 3.14
C VAL A 82 -11.58 -1.95 2.25
N CYS A 83 -10.34 -2.00 2.72
CA CYS A 83 -9.17 -1.63 1.92
C CYS A 83 -8.97 -2.54 0.73
N MET A 84 -9.09 -3.85 0.96
CA MET A 84 -8.91 -4.85 -0.07
C MET A 84 -9.99 -4.73 -1.14
N GLU A 85 -11.26 -4.61 -0.75
CA GLU A 85 -12.38 -4.40 -1.67
C GLU A 85 -12.19 -3.14 -2.54
N TRP A 86 -11.74 -2.05 -1.92
CA TRP A 86 -11.45 -0.81 -2.65
C TRP A 86 -10.26 -0.95 -3.62
N LEU A 87 -9.18 -1.60 -3.20
CA LEU A 87 -8.01 -1.82 -4.06
C LEU A 87 -8.30 -2.78 -5.21
N GLU A 88 -9.11 -3.80 -4.97
CA GLU A 88 -9.61 -4.72 -6.01
C GLU A 88 -10.46 -3.95 -7.03
N ALA A 89 -11.41 -3.13 -6.57
CA ALA A 89 -12.21 -2.27 -7.45
C ALA A 89 -11.36 -1.25 -8.22
N ALA A 90 -10.24 -0.82 -7.65
CA ALA A 90 -9.24 0.02 -8.30
C ALA A 90 -8.35 -0.76 -9.29
N GLY A 91 -8.55 -2.07 -9.47
CA GLY A 91 -7.80 -2.89 -10.43
C GLY A 91 -6.44 -3.37 -9.92
N MET A 92 -6.20 -3.32 -8.60
CA MET A 92 -5.03 -3.98 -8.02
C MET A 92 -5.23 -5.50 -8.10
N SER A 93 -4.17 -6.22 -8.43
CA SER A 93 -4.16 -7.68 -8.44
C SER A 93 -3.41 -8.26 -7.24
N GLN A 94 -2.56 -7.45 -6.60
CA GLN A 94 -1.68 -7.90 -5.54
C GLN A 94 -1.57 -6.86 -4.42
N ILE A 95 -1.58 -7.34 -3.18
CA ILE A 95 -1.40 -6.51 -1.99
C ILE A 95 -0.24 -7.02 -1.16
N LEU A 96 0.63 -6.10 -0.78
CA LEU A 96 1.65 -6.29 0.24
C LEU A 96 1.22 -5.61 1.53
N VAL A 97 1.29 -6.30 2.67
CA VAL A 97 1.05 -5.72 3.99
C VAL A 97 2.37 -5.68 4.75
N ALA A 98 2.76 -4.48 5.20
CA ALA A 98 3.96 -4.23 5.96
C ALA A 98 3.67 -4.22 7.47
N LEU A 99 3.99 -5.32 8.14
CA LEU A 99 3.82 -5.50 9.58
C LEU A 99 5.06 -5.06 10.36
N PRO A 100 4.96 -4.10 11.30
CA PRO A 100 6.06 -3.78 12.18
C PRO A 100 6.38 -4.95 13.12
N ALA A 101 7.60 -4.97 13.67
CA ALA A 101 7.99 -5.97 14.66
C ALA A 101 7.07 -5.92 15.90
N GLY A 102 6.66 -7.09 16.41
CA GLY A 102 5.82 -7.21 17.61
C GLY A 102 4.33 -7.50 17.35
N GLU A 103 3.85 -7.41 16.10
CA GLU A 103 2.45 -7.67 15.73
C GLU A 103 2.16 -9.17 15.46
N GLU A 104 2.55 -10.07 16.36
CA GLU A 104 2.45 -11.53 16.14
C GLU A 104 1.02 -12.04 15.94
N THR A 105 0.06 -11.50 16.69
CA THR A 105 -1.34 -11.92 16.60
C THR A 105 -1.92 -11.57 15.23
N LEU A 106 -1.63 -10.35 14.76
CA LEU A 106 -2.09 -9.91 13.45
C LEU A 106 -1.38 -10.66 12.33
N PHE A 107 -0.09 -10.94 12.46
CA PHE A 107 0.64 -11.81 11.54
C PHE A 107 -0.06 -13.16 11.38
N LYS A 108 -0.39 -13.85 12.49
CA LYS A 108 -1.11 -15.13 12.44
C LYS A 108 -2.49 -14.98 11.80
N ASN A 109 -3.24 -13.94 12.14
CA ASN A 109 -4.57 -13.69 11.56
C ASN A 109 -4.50 -13.51 10.04
N LEU A 110 -3.50 -12.78 9.54
CA LEU A 110 -3.32 -12.58 8.11
C LEU A 110 -2.91 -13.88 7.40
N LEU A 111 -2.08 -14.72 8.01
CA LEU A 111 -1.80 -16.06 7.48
C LEU A 111 -3.08 -16.91 7.36
N PHE A 112 -3.97 -16.86 8.36
CA PHE A 112 -5.27 -17.53 8.29
C PHE A 112 -6.19 -16.99 7.20
N LEU A 113 -6.04 -15.71 6.84
CA LEU A 113 -6.77 -15.07 5.74
C LEU A 113 -6.14 -15.35 4.37
N GLY A 114 -5.14 -16.23 4.28
CA GLY A 114 -4.52 -16.62 3.01
C GLY A 114 -3.32 -15.76 2.60
N PHE A 115 -2.89 -14.82 3.44
CA PHE A 115 -1.65 -14.10 3.16
C PHE A 115 -0.44 -15.02 3.30
N SER A 116 0.52 -14.85 2.40
CA SER A 116 1.80 -15.56 2.43
C SER A 116 2.92 -14.65 2.90
N ARG A 117 3.88 -15.19 3.64
CA ARG A 117 5.06 -14.43 4.06
C ARG A 117 6.04 -14.26 2.91
N VAL A 118 6.44 -13.02 2.63
CA VAL A 118 7.52 -12.73 1.68
C VAL A 118 8.86 -13.12 2.30
N SER A 119 9.69 -13.84 1.54
CA SER A 119 11.01 -14.27 2.01
C SER A 119 11.94 -13.07 2.20
N LYS A 120 12.79 -13.09 3.23
CA LYS A 120 13.78 -12.03 3.47
C LYS A 120 14.75 -11.84 2.30
N MET A 121 15.06 -12.92 1.57
CA MET A 121 15.93 -12.86 0.40
C MET A 121 15.26 -12.12 -0.76
N VAL A 122 13.96 -12.36 -0.99
CA VAL A 122 13.18 -11.62 -1.98
C VAL A 122 13.09 -10.14 -1.60
N MET A 123 12.81 -9.84 -0.33
CA MET A 123 12.80 -8.47 0.17
C MET A 123 14.14 -7.75 -0.06
N ALA A 124 15.25 -8.39 0.26
CA ALA A 124 16.59 -7.79 0.11
C ALA A 124 16.97 -7.51 -1.34
N ASN A 125 16.45 -8.28 -2.30
CA ASN A 125 16.79 -8.17 -3.71
C ASN A 125 15.84 -7.26 -4.50
N GLN A 126 14.58 -7.16 -4.06
CA GLN A 126 13.52 -6.52 -4.85
C GLN A 126 12.89 -5.29 -4.19
N LEU A 127 13.02 -5.15 -2.86
CA LEU A 127 12.38 -4.06 -2.13
C LEU A 127 13.42 -3.11 -1.52
N PRO A 128 13.05 -1.83 -1.33
CA PRO A 128 13.95 -0.87 -0.73
C PRO A 128 14.33 -1.22 0.70
N ASN A 129 15.52 -0.75 1.13
CA ASN A 129 16.05 -0.99 2.47
C ASN A 129 15.15 -0.48 3.61
N TRP A 130 14.29 0.50 3.36
CA TRP A 130 13.35 1.02 4.38
C TRP A 130 12.26 -0.01 4.76
N CYS A 131 12.05 -1.04 3.94
CA CYS A 131 11.21 -2.19 4.30
C CYS A 131 11.86 -3.13 5.32
N GLY A 132 13.16 -2.97 5.64
CA GLY A 132 13.90 -3.89 6.52
C GLY A 132 13.39 -3.97 7.96
N GLY A 133 12.63 -2.95 8.42
CA GLY A 133 11.98 -2.95 9.73
C GLY A 133 10.64 -3.70 9.78
N TYR A 134 10.16 -4.19 8.63
CA TYR A 134 8.83 -4.80 8.49
C TYR A 134 8.94 -6.28 8.11
N THR A 135 7.96 -7.06 8.58
CA THR A 135 7.63 -8.34 7.97
C THR A 135 6.59 -8.09 6.89
N LEU A 136 6.89 -8.46 5.65
CA LEU A 136 5.95 -8.32 4.55
C LEU A 136 5.13 -9.60 4.35
N LEU A 137 3.84 -9.41 4.21
CA LEU A 137 2.87 -10.42 3.80
C LEU A 137 2.31 -10.05 2.43
N ILE A 138 1.98 -11.04 1.62
CA ILE A 138 1.48 -10.87 0.25
C ILE A 138 0.21 -11.68 0.05
N THR A 139 -0.73 -11.14 -0.72
CA THR A 139 -1.90 -11.85 -1.21
C THR A 139 -2.23 -11.36 -2.61
N ASP A 140 -2.82 -12.24 -3.40
CA ASP A 140 -3.29 -11.95 -4.76
C ASP A 140 -4.82 -12.01 -4.76
N PHE A 141 -5.46 -11.10 -5.51
CA PHE A 141 -6.92 -11.08 -5.65
C PHE A 141 -7.45 -12.15 -6.60
N THR A 142 -6.58 -12.80 -7.36
CA THR A 142 -6.96 -13.77 -8.40
C THR A 142 -7.49 -15.12 -7.88
N GLU A 143 -7.65 -15.30 -6.57
CA GLU A 143 -8.11 -16.55 -5.95
C GLU A 143 -9.33 -16.42 -5.01
N ILE A 144 -10.09 -15.32 -5.05
CA ILE A 144 -11.33 -15.18 -4.24
C ILE A 144 -12.57 -15.60 -5.03
#